data_AF-R0NRN1-F1
#
_entry.id   AF-R0NRN1-F1
#
_cell.length_a   1.000
_cell.length_b   1.000
_cell.length_c   1.000
_cell.angle_alpha   90.00
_cell.angle_beta   90.00
_cell.angle_gamma   90.00
#
_symmetry.space_group_name_H-M   'P 1'
#
loop_
_entity.id
_entity.type
_entity.pdbx_description
1 polymer ?
#
loop_
_entity_poly.entity_id
_entity_poly.type
_entity_poly.pdbx_seq_one_letter_code
_entity_poly.pdbx_strand_id
1 'polypeptide(L)'
;MAKDGSTYTGVNIENASYSLTNCGERTAIFKAVSEGQREFSELIVYGETEKPISPCGACRQVMAEFFEQDLKVTLVAKDKSTVEMTVGELLPYSFTDLN
;
A
#
# COMPACT_ATOMS: atom_id res chain seq x y z
N MET A 1 9.44 1.62 0.22
CA MET A 1 10.78 2.16 0.50
C MET A 1 10.62 3.48 1.24
N ALA A 2 11.46 3.73 2.23
CA ALA A 2 11.52 5.00 2.93
C ALA A 2 12.55 5.94 2.27
N LYS A 3 12.43 7.26 2.49
CA LYS A 3 13.37 8.24 1.91
C LYS A 3 14.80 8.12 2.47
N ASP A 4 14.97 7.52 3.65
CA ASP A 4 16.26 7.23 4.28
C ASP A 4 16.94 5.97 3.71
N GLY A 5 16.29 5.28 2.75
CA GLY A 5 16.77 4.03 2.15
C GLY A 5 16.31 2.76 2.85
N SER A 6 15.58 2.86 3.97
CA SER A 6 15.06 1.71 4.71
C SER A 6 13.95 0.98 3.94
N THR A 7 13.94 -0.35 4.02
CA THR A 7 12.94 -1.22 3.37
C THR A 7 12.05 -1.90 4.40
N TYR A 8 10.74 -1.68 4.28
CA TYR A 8 9.72 -2.31 5.12
C TYR A 8 8.89 -3.26 4.29
N THR A 9 8.75 -4.49 4.75
CA THR A 9 8.01 -5.57 4.07
C THR A 9 6.75 -5.92 4.83
N GLY A 10 5.76 -6.43 4.10
CA GLY A 10 4.49 -6.89 4.65
C GLY A 10 3.86 -7.95 3.77
N VAL A 11 3.08 -8.83 4.40
CA VAL A 11 2.27 -9.87 3.74
C VAL A 11 0.86 -9.82 4.32
N ASN A 12 -0.11 -10.39 3.60
CA ASN A 12 -1.44 -10.58 4.16
C ASN A 12 -1.39 -11.58 5.32
N ILE A 13 -2.17 -11.30 6.37
CA ILE A 13 -2.32 -12.14 7.56
C ILE A 13 -3.81 -12.35 7.76
N GLU A 14 -4.25 -13.58 7.56
CA GLU A 14 -5.66 -13.96 7.61
C GLU A 14 -6.08 -14.44 9.00
N ASN A 15 -7.40 -14.48 9.21
CA ASN A 15 -7.99 -15.01 10.43
C ASN A 15 -9.31 -15.71 10.12
N ALA A 16 -9.73 -16.67 10.95
CA ALA A 16 -11.02 -17.34 10.82
C ALA A 16 -12.22 -16.37 10.93
N SER A 17 -12.09 -15.30 11.73
CA SER A 17 -12.99 -14.15 11.67
C SER A 17 -12.54 -13.24 10.52
N TYR A 18 -13.03 -13.49 9.32
CA TYR A 18 -12.50 -12.93 8.06
C TYR A 18 -12.38 -11.40 8.03
N SER A 19 -13.21 -10.67 8.79
CA SER A 19 -13.12 -9.21 8.92
C SER A 19 -11.81 -8.72 9.56
N LEU A 20 -11.08 -9.59 10.26
CA LEU A 20 -9.80 -9.29 10.90
C LEU A 20 -8.60 -9.45 9.96
N THR A 21 -8.80 -9.89 8.72
CA THR A 21 -7.72 -10.06 7.75
C THR A 21 -7.01 -8.72 7.50
N ASN A 22 -5.69 -8.72 7.65
CA ASN A 22 -4.82 -7.59 7.34
C ASN A 22 -4.10 -7.83 6.01
N CYS A 23 -4.09 -6.83 5.13
CA CYS A 23 -3.45 -6.96 3.81
C CYS A 23 -1.95 -6.64 3.89
N GLY A 24 -1.17 -7.09 2.90
CA GLY A 24 0.28 -6.88 2.87
C GLY A 24 0.71 -5.42 2.87
N GLU A 25 -0.03 -4.57 2.15
CA GLU A 25 0.21 -3.12 2.11
C GLU A 25 0.07 -2.51 3.50
N ARG A 26 -1.02 -2.85 4.20
CA ARG A 26 -1.28 -2.40 5.57
C ARG A 26 -0.20 -2.89 6.53
N THR A 27 0.20 -4.16 6.45
CA THR A 27 1.30 -4.70 7.27
C THR A 27 2.61 -3.93 7.07
N ALA A 28 2.99 -3.65 5.82
CA ALA A 28 4.24 -2.94 5.51
C ALA A 28 4.21 -1.49 6.01
N ILE A 29 3.10 -0.79 5.79
CA ILE A 29 2.89 0.60 6.24
C ILE A 29 2.92 0.66 7.76
N PHE A 30 2.15 -0.19 8.45
CA PHE A 30 2.07 -0.18 9.91
C PHE A 30 3.41 -0.52 10.57
N LYS A 31 4.20 -1.43 9.98
CA LYS A 31 5.57 -1.70 10.44
C LYS A 31 6.46 -0.47 10.34
N ALA A 32 6.47 0.20 9.17
CA ALA A 32 7.28 1.40 9.01
C ALA A 32 6.88 2.50 10.00
N VAL A 33 5.57 2.71 10.16
CA VAL A 33 5.01 3.72 11.06
C VAL A 33 5.35 3.41 12.53
N SER A 34 5.27 2.15 12.96
CA SER A 34 5.61 1.76 14.33
C SER A 34 7.10 1.89 14.65
N GLU A 35 7.97 1.79 13.64
CA GLU A 35 9.41 2.05 13.73
C GLU A 35 9.77 3.54 13.60
N GLY A 36 8.77 4.44 13.59
CA GLY A 36 8.97 5.89 13.58
C GLY A 36 9.09 6.51 12.19
N GLN A 37 9.05 5.71 11.12
CA GLN A 37 9.18 6.24 9.76
C GLN A 37 7.90 6.95 9.31
N ARG A 38 8.06 8.11 8.67
CA ARG A 38 6.96 8.93 8.14
C ARG A 38 7.17 9.39 6.70
N GLU A 39 8.38 9.28 6.17
CA GLU A 39 8.68 9.75 4.82
C GLU A 39 8.95 8.58 3.86
N PHE A 40 8.15 8.48 2.83
CA PHE A 40 8.19 7.35 1.90
C PHE A 40 8.54 7.82 0.49
N SER A 41 9.20 6.95 -0.27
CA SER A 41 9.59 7.22 -1.66
C SER A 41 8.74 6.43 -2.66
N GLU A 42 8.38 5.20 -2.34
CA GLU A 42 7.56 4.34 -3.19
C GLU A 42 6.97 3.16 -2.41
N LEU A 43 5.92 2.56 -2.97
CA LEU A 43 5.36 1.27 -2.55
C LEU A 43 5.35 0.30 -3.73
N ILE A 44 5.71 -0.96 -3.49
CA ILE A 44 5.60 -2.04 -4.48
C ILE A 44 4.67 -3.11 -3.93
N VAL A 45 3.65 -3.49 -4.70
CA VAL A 45 2.66 -4.50 -4.33
C VAL A 45 2.68 -5.62 -5.35
N TYR A 46 2.94 -6.84 -4.88
CA TYR A 46 2.91 -8.05 -5.71
C TYR A 46 1.76 -8.95 -5.30
N GLY A 47 1.10 -9.54 -6.30
CA GLY A 47 0.12 -10.60 -6.09
C GLY A 47 0.23 -11.69 -7.13
N GLU A 48 -0.24 -12.89 -6.78
CA GLU A 48 -0.40 -13.99 -7.74
C GLU A 48 -1.66 -13.81 -8.59
N THR A 49 -1.73 -12.71 -9.33
CA THR A 49 -2.83 -12.35 -10.23
C THR A 49 -2.35 -12.31 -11.68
N GLU A 50 -3.24 -12.64 -12.63
CA GLU A 50 -2.95 -12.65 -14.08
C GLU A 50 -2.66 -11.25 -14.65
N LYS A 51 -3.16 -10.21 -13.98
CA LYS A 51 -2.86 -8.80 -14.27
C LYS A 51 -2.25 -8.15 -13.03
N PRO A 52 -1.61 -6.98 -13.14
CA PRO A 52 -1.09 -6.26 -11.99
C PRO A 52 -2.13 -6.14 -10.88
N ILE A 53 -1.75 -6.56 -9.67
CA ILE A 53 -2.67 -6.66 -8.53
C ILE A 53 -3.31 -5.30 -8.25
N SER A 54 -4.60 -5.29 -7.93
CA SER A 54 -5.30 -4.07 -7.52
C SER A 54 -5.43 -4.02 -6.00
N PRO A 55 -4.86 -3.02 -5.30
CA PRO A 55 -5.05 -2.85 -3.87
C PRO A 55 -6.53 -2.68 -3.54
N CYS A 56 -7.00 -3.30 -2.46
CA CYS A 56 -8.38 -3.16 -2.02
C CYS A 56 -8.66 -1.75 -1.49
N GLY A 57 -9.94 -1.34 -1.45
CA GLY A 57 -10.31 0.03 -1.04
C GLY A 57 -9.77 0.42 0.35
N ALA A 58 -9.76 -0.51 1.31
CA ALA A 58 -9.20 -0.24 2.64
C ALA A 58 -7.70 0.04 2.61
N CYS A 59 -6.93 -0.70 1.79
CA CYS A 59 -5.50 -0.41 1.61
C CYS A 59 -5.26 0.94 0.96
N ARG A 60 -6.06 1.29 -0.06
CA ARG A 60 -5.94 2.60 -0.72
C ARG A 60 -6.21 3.76 0.24
N GLN A 61 -7.19 3.61 1.13
CA GLN A 61 -7.46 4.63 2.16
C GLN A 61 -6.30 4.75 3.16
N VAL A 62 -5.69 3.64 3.58
CA VAL A 62 -4.49 3.66 4.44
C VAL A 62 -3.30 4.32 3.71
N MET A 63 -3.13 4.06 2.41
CA MET A 63 -2.12 4.76 1.60
C MET A 63 -2.38 6.27 1.58
N ALA A 64 -3.63 6.70 1.37
CA ALA A 64 -3.99 8.11 1.34
C ALA A 64 -3.74 8.86 2.66
N GLU A 65 -3.77 8.14 3.79
CA GLU A 65 -3.47 8.68 5.12
C GLU A 65 -1.95 8.84 5.37
N PHE A 66 -1.16 7.84 4.97
CA PHE A 66 0.26 7.76 5.38
C PHE A 66 1.26 8.18 4.30
N PHE A 67 0.81 8.37 3.06
CA PHE A 67 1.66 8.73 1.92
C PHE A 67 1.21 10.03 1.28
N GLU A 68 2.15 10.73 0.66
CA GLU A 68 1.87 11.84 -0.24
C GLU A 68 1.06 11.36 -1.45
N GLN A 69 0.18 12.21 -1.97
CA GLN A 69 -0.71 11.84 -3.09
C GLN A 69 0.05 11.52 -4.38
N ASP A 70 1.25 12.08 -4.56
CA ASP A 70 2.13 11.84 -5.71
C ASP A 70 3.08 10.64 -5.52
N LEU A 71 3.05 9.98 -4.35
CA LEU A 71 3.88 8.81 -4.09
C LEU A 71 3.54 7.68 -5.07
N LYS A 72 4.59 7.11 -5.67
CA LYS A 72 4.49 6.03 -6.66
C LYS A 72 4.14 4.70 -6.02
N VAL A 73 3.17 4.02 -6.60
CA VAL A 73 2.74 2.67 -6.26
C VAL A 73 2.88 1.77 -7.49
N THR A 74 3.81 0.83 -7.42
CA THR A 74 4.06 -0.15 -8.48
C THR A 74 3.28 -1.42 -8.19
N LEU A 75 2.32 -1.72 -9.05
CA LEU A 75 1.48 -2.91 -8.98
C LEU A 75 2.09 -4.00 -9.87
N VAL A 76 2.29 -5.20 -9.33
CA VAL A 76 3.03 -6.28 -10.00
C VAL A 76 2.17 -7.54 -10.07
N ALA A 77 2.09 -8.11 -11.26
CA ALA A 77 1.41 -9.37 -11.53
C ALA A 77 2.33 -10.59 -11.34
N LYS A 78 1.74 -11.79 -11.46
CA LYS A 78 2.48 -13.06 -11.45
C LYS A 78 3.57 -13.14 -12.53
N ASP A 79 3.25 -12.70 -13.74
CA ASP A 79 4.17 -12.67 -14.90
C ASP A 79 5.19 -11.52 -14.86
N LYS A 80 5.20 -10.74 -13.77
CA LYS A 80 6.04 -9.54 -13.56
C LYS A 80 5.69 -8.36 -14.47
N SER A 81 4.56 -8.40 -15.18
CA SER A 81 3.98 -7.19 -15.75
C SER A 81 3.64 -6.19 -14.65
N THR A 82 3.80 -4.91 -14.96
CA THR A 82 3.65 -3.82 -13.98
C THR A 82 2.72 -2.73 -14.48
N VAL A 83 2.01 -2.11 -13.54
CA VAL A 83 1.36 -0.82 -13.73
C VAL A 83 1.84 0.09 -12.61
N GLU A 84 2.34 1.27 -12.96
CA GLU A 84 2.67 2.32 -12.00
C GLU A 84 1.50 3.31 -11.92
N MET A 85 1.14 3.68 -10.70
CA MET A 85 0.16 4.73 -10.40
C MET A 85 0.67 5.56 -9.23
N THR A 86 0.04 6.69 -8.97
CA THR A 86 0.20 7.45 -7.73
C THR A 86 -0.90 7.11 -6.72
N VAL A 87 -0.70 7.45 -5.45
CA VAL A 87 -1.72 7.29 -4.40
C VAL A 87 -3.02 8.03 -4.76
N GLY A 88 -2.91 9.26 -5.28
CA GLY A 88 -4.07 10.06 -5.69
C GLY A 88 -4.83 9.48 -6.89
N GLU A 89 -4.16 8.80 -7.82
CA GLU A 89 -4.82 8.10 -8.92
C GLU A 89 -5.51 6.81 -8.47
N LEU A 90 -5.00 6.15 -7.42
CA LEU A 90 -5.61 4.95 -6.85
C LEU A 90 -6.91 5.26 -6.09
N LEU A 91 -6.98 6.40 -5.41
CA LEU A 91 -8.16 6.84 -4.65
C LEU A 91 -8.42 8.34 -4.85
N PRO A 92 -8.96 8.74 -6.02
CA PRO A 92 -9.27 10.14 -6.28
C PRO A 92 -10.35 10.63 -5.31
N TYR A 93 -10.22 11.88 -4.87
CA TYR A 93 -11.11 12.51 -3.88
C TYR A 93 -11.19 11.68 -2.57
N SER A 94 -10.07 11.12 -2.15
CA SER A 94 -9.96 10.38 -0.89
C SER A 94 -10.46 11.23 0.29
N PHE A 95 -11.12 10.56 1.23
CA PHE A 95 -11.52 11.20 2.48
C PHE A 95 -10.28 11.35 3.36
N THR A 96 -9.92 12.58 3.73
CA THR A 96 -8.73 12.89 4.55
C THR A 96 -9.05 13.66 5.82
N ASP A 97 -10.15 14.41 5.85
CA ASP A 97 -10.68 15.05 7.06
C ASP A 97 -12.21 15.16 6.94
N LEU A 98 -12.89 15.17 8.08
CA LEU A 98 -14.33 15.45 8.19
C LEU A 98 -14.62 16.96 8.30
N ASN A 99 -13.60 17.77 8.63
CA ASN A 99 -13.73 19.19 8.93
C ASN A 99 -13.13 20.09 7.85
#